data_AF-A0A2R3JWJ1-F1
#
_entry.id   AF-A0A2R3JWJ1-F1
#
_cell.length_a   1.000
_cell.length_b   1.000
_cell.length_c   1.000
_cell.angle_alpha   90.00
_cell.angle_beta   90.00
_cell.angle_gamma   90.00
#
_symmetry.space_group_name_H-M   'P 1'
#
loop_
_entity.id
_entity.type
_entity.pdbx_description
1 polymer ?
#
loop_
_entity_poly.entity_id
_entity_poly.type
_entity_poly.pdbx_seq_one_letter_code
_entity_poly.pdbx_strand_id
1 'polypeptide(L)'
;MADKKVVGDLQVNFEQNDQLADDDIRVTVQAAHFSPTVIALIQALEAHQQPVDVYPITVDDRVVLVPIADIIALAVYGHEVTLYTIAATYQIRGS
;
A
#
# COMPACT_ATOMS: atom_id res chain seq x y z
N MET A 1 20.99 -9.53 15.54
CA MET A 1 21.06 -8.15 16.10
C MET A 1 19.65 -7.57 15.95
N ALA A 2 19.02 -7.09 17.02
CA ALA A 2 17.66 -6.57 16.95
C ALA A 2 17.70 -5.05 16.75
N ASP A 3 17.13 -4.57 15.65
CA ASP A 3 16.90 -3.14 15.43
C ASP A 3 15.64 -2.70 16.18
N LYS A 4 15.78 -1.68 17.04
CA LYS A 4 14.69 -1.13 17.84
C LYS A 4 14.43 0.31 17.43
N LYS A 5 13.20 0.60 16.97
CA LYS A 5 12.72 1.96 16.70
C LYS A 5 11.60 2.30 17.69
N VAL A 6 11.70 3.44 18.35
CA VAL A 6 10.69 3.94 19.30
C VAL A 6 9.93 5.10 18.65
N VAL A 7 8.61 5.00 18.57
CA VAL A 7 7.71 6.06 18.07
C VAL A 7 6.53 6.15 19.05
N GLY A 8 6.59 7.07 20.02
CA GLY A 8 5.66 7.10 21.18
C GLY A 8 5.83 5.90 22.12
N ASP A 9 4.88 5.65 23.04
CA ASP A 9 4.87 4.51 23.98
C ASP A 9 4.93 3.11 23.29
N LEU A 10 4.92 3.08 21.96
CA LEU A 10 5.05 1.87 21.15
C LEU A 10 6.52 1.50 20.95
N GLN A 11 6.89 0.34 21.49
CA GLN A 11 8.16 -0.32 21.20
C GLN A 11 7.96 -1.34 20.07
N VAL A 12 8.71 -1.20 18.98
CA VAL A 12 8.75 -2.16 17.89
C VAL A 12 10.08 -2.91 17.92
N ASN A 13 10.02 -4.24 17.92
CA ASN A 13 11.19 -5.12 17.89
C ASN A 13 11.11 -6.05 16.66
N PHE A 14 12.25 -6.31 16.03
CA PHE A 14 12.39 -7.32 14.98
C PHE A 14 13.20 -8.52 15.50
N GLU A 15 12.66 -9.72 15.29
CA GLU A 15 13.32 -10.99 15.58
C GLU A 15 13.25 -11.86 14.31
N GLN A 16 14.42 -12.19 13.75
CA GLN A 16 14.50 -13.10 12.61
C GLN A 16 14.12 -14.51 13.06
N ASN A 17 13.24 -15.16 12.30
CA ASN A 17 12.81 -16.53 12.56
C ASN A 17 13.06 -17.40 11.32
N ASP A 18 14.14 -18.18 11.35
CA ASP A 18 14.58 -19.03 10.24
C ASP A 18 13.64 -20.22 9.96
N GLN A 19 12.55 -20.37 10.73
CA GLN A 19 11.49 -21.35 10.48
C GLN A 19 10.34 -20.81 9.60
N LEU A 20 10.31 -19.50 9.32
CA LEU A 20 9.36 -18.89 8.39
C LEU A 20 9.88 -19.02 6.96
N ALA A 21 8.97 -19.08 5.98
CA ALA A 21 9.35 -18.92 4.58
C ALA A 21 9.81 -17.48 4.31
N ASP A 22 10.60 -17.26 3.26
CA ASP A 22 11.24 -15.96 2.97
C ASP A 22 10.25 -14.79 2.90
N ASP A 23 9.03 -15.03 2.42
CA ASP A 23 7.97 -14.03 2.28
C ASP A 23 6.90 -14.09 3.39
N ASP A 24 7.02 -15.02 4.34
CA ASP A 24 6.06 -15.18 5.43
C ASP A 24 6.36 -14.22 6.58
N ILE A 25 5.51 -13.20 6.72
CA ILE A 25 5.58 -12.25 7.83
C ILE A 25 4.57 -12.65 8.91
N ARG A 26 5.06 -12.96 10.12
CA ARG A 26 4.22 -13.18 11.30
C ARG A 26 4.39 -12.03 12.30
N VAL A 27 3.30 -11.36 12.64
CA VAL A 27 3.28 -10.28 13.63
C VAL A 27 2.60 -10.76 14.92
N THR A 28 3.22 -10.50 16.07
CA THR A 28 2.62 -10.72 17.39
C THR A 28 2.49 -9.38 18.10
N VAL A 29 1.26 -8.99 18.44
CA VAL A 29 0.97 -7.76 19.18
C VAL A 29 0.68 -8.11 20.63
N GLN A 30 1.45 -7.55 21.56
CA GLN A 30 1.29 -7.77 23.00
C GLN A 30 0.83 -6.48 23.68
N ALA A 31 -0.26 -6.56 24.44
CA ALA A 31 -0.79 -5.45 25.22
C ALA A 31 -1.51 -6.00 26.47
N ALA A 32 -1.62 -5.18 27.52
CA ALA A 32 -2.36 -5.57 28.72
C ALA A 32 -3.84 -5.84 28.45
N HIS A 33 -4.43 -5.14 27.47
CA HIS A 33 -5.83 -5.26 27.08
C HIS A 33 -6.00 -5.15 25.57
N PHE A 34 -7.03 -5.81 25.05
CA PHE A 34 -7.48 -5.65 23.67
C PHE A 34 -8.28 -4.34 23.52
N SER A 35 -7.55 -3.23 23.54
CA SER A 35 -8.12 -1.88 23.54
C SER A 35 -8.39 -1.38 22.10
N PRO A 36 -9.16 -0.28 21.93
CA PRO A 36 -9.36 0.35 20.62
C PRO A 36 -8.04 0.68 19.90
N THR A 37 -7.00 1.08 20.64
CA THR A 37 -5.66 1.33 20.08
C THR A 37 -5.03 0.06 19.51
N VAL A 38 -5.16 -1.08 20.20
CA VAL A 38 -4.65 -2.37 19.73
C VAL A 38 -5.40 -2.83 18.48
N ILE A 39 -6.72 -2.64 18.46
CA ILE A 39 -7.57 -2.96 17.29
C ILE A 39 -7.13 -2.14 16.08
N ALA A 40 -6.97 -0.81 16.24
CA ALA A 40 -6.54 0.06 15.16
C ALA A 40 -5.15 -0.32 14.61
N LEU A 41 -4.24 -0.74 15.48
CA LEU A 41 -2.90 -1.21 15.06
C LEU A 41 -2.98 -2.49 14.23
N ILE A 42 -3.77 -3.48 14.68
CA ILE A 42 -3.94 -4.74 13.95
C ILE A 42 -4.55 -4.48 12.57
N GLN A 43 -5.59 -3.64 12.50
CA GLN A 43 -6.23 -3.27 11.23
C GLN A 43 -5.27 -2.57 10.26
N ALA A 44 -4.39 -1.69 10.77
CA ALA A 44 -3.38 -1.05 9.94
C ALA A 44 -2.37 -2.06 9.37
N LEU A 45 -1.99 -3.07 10.16
CA LEU A 45 -1.09 -4.15 9.72
C LEU A 45 -1.74 -5.03 8.65
N GLU A 46 -3.02 -5.37 8.82
CA GLU A 46 -3.79 -6.15 7.83
C GLU A 46 -3.95 -5.40 6.50
N ALA A 47 -4.20 -4.10 6.55
CA ALA A 47 -4.33 -3.26 5.35
C ALA A 47 -3.03 -3.22 4.52
N HIS A 48 -1.86 -3.35 5.15
CA HIS A 48 -0.58 -3.41 4.45
C HIS A 48 -0.35 -4.71 3.68
N GLN A 49 -1.11 -5.78 3.97
CA GLN A 49 -1.04 -7.05 3.24
C GLN A 49 -1.98 -7.11 2.04
N GLN A 50 -2.88 -6.13 1.88
CA GLN A 50 -3.73 -6.08 0.70
C GLN A 50 -2.89 -5.56 -0.48
N PRO A 51 -2.83 -6.31 -1.60
CA PRO A 51 -2.22 -5.78 -2.81
C PRO A 51 -2.91 -4.46 -3.16
N VAL A 52 -2.12 -3.43 -3.42
CA VAL A 52 -2.66 -2.17 -3.93
C VAL A 52 -3.29 -2.48 -5.27
N ASP A 53 -4.61 -2.38 -5.36
CA ASP A 53 -5.31 -2.52 -6.62
C ASP A 53 -4.81 -1.42 -7.55
N VAL A 54 -4.18 -1.83 -8.64
CA VAL A 54 -3.59 -0.92 -9.64
C VAL A 54 -4.23 -1.12 -10.99
N TYR A 55 -4.40 -0.02 -11.71
CA TYR A 55 -4.79 -0.01 -13.11
C TYR A 55 -3.56 0.32 -13.98
N PRO A 56 -3.11 -0.60 -14.85
CA PRO A 56 -2.00 -0.32 -15.76
C PRO A 56 -2.46 0.59 -16.90
N ILE A 57 -1.73 1.66 -17.14
CA ILE A 57 -1.95 2.56 -18.28
C ILE A 57 -0.68 2.66 -19.13
N THR A 58 -0.86 2.79 -20.45
CA THR A 58 0.24 3.07 -21.37
C THR A 58 0.30 4.56 -21.63
N VAL A 59 1.44 5.17 -21.33
CA VAL A 59 1.71 6.59 -21.61
C VAL A 59 3.01 6.65 -22.40
N ASP A 60 2.95 7.20 -23.62
CA ASP A 60 4.03 7.08 -24.60
C ASP A 60 4.38 5.59 -24.82
N ASP A 61 5.60 5.18 -24.47
CA ASP A 61 6.10 3.81 -24.61
C ASP A 61 6.34 3.11 -23.26
N ARG A 62 5.71 3.59 -22.16
CA ARG A 62 5.86 3.01 -20.82
C ARG A 62 4.53 2.65 -20.18
N VAL A 63 4.53 1.57 -19.39
CA VAL A 63 3.42 1.20 -18.51
C VAL A 63 3.59 1.91 -17.17
N VAL A 64 2.56 2.63 -16.74
CA VAL A 64 2.46 3.23 -15.41
C VAL A 64 1.38 2.48 -14.64
N LEU A 65 1.71 2.02 -13.42
CA LEU A 65 0.75 1.41 -12.51
C LEU A 65 0.13 2.52 -11.65
N VAL A 66 -1.16 2.76 -11.81
CA VAL A 66 -1.88 3.79 -11.05
C VAL A 66 -2.73 3.10 -9.98
N PRO A 67 -2.54 3.39 -8.68
CA PRO A 67 -3.43 2.91 -7.64
C PRO A 67 -4.88 3.33 -7.93
N ILE A 68 -5.83 2.39 -7.89
CA ILE A 68 -7.25 2.68 -8.15
C ILE A 68 -7.78 3.71 -7.15
N ALA A 69 -7.31 3.65 -5.90
CA ALA A 69 -7.66 4.61 -4.85
C ALA A 69 -7.23 6.05 -5.18
N ASP A 70 -6.24 6.23 -6.06
CA ASP A 70 -5.76 7.56 -6.45
C ASP A 70 -6.51 8.13 -7.66
N ILE A 71 -7.35 7.34 -8.34
CA ILE A 71 -8.09 7.77 -9.53
C ILE A 71 -9.27 8.67 -9.12
N ILE A 72 -9.29 9.89 -9.64
CA ILE A 72 -10.38 10.86 -9.43
C ILE A 72 -11.42 10.73 -10.54
N ALA A 73 -10.98 10.73 -11.79
CA ALA A 73 -11.87 10.70 -12.95
C ALA A 73 -11.15 10.27 -14.22
N LEU A 74 -11.92 9.79 -15.19
CA LEU A 74 -11.46 9.50 -16.55
C LEU A 74 -12.31 10.30 -17.54
N ALA A 75 -11.66 11.07 -18.40
CA ALA A 75 -12.31 11.88 -19.42
C ALA A 75 -11.91 11.40 -20.82
N VAL A 76 -12.89 11.24 -21.70
CA VAL A 76 -12.68 10.74 -23.06
C VAL A 76 -13.04 11.83 -24.06
N TYR A 77 -12.09 12.18 -24.93
CA TYR A 77 -12.25 13.16 -26.00
C TYR A 77 -11.72 12.58 -27.31
N GLY A 78 -12.62 12.14 -28.18
CA GLY A 78 -12.23 11.47 -29.43
C GLY A 78 -11.43 10.19 -29.16
N HIS A 79 -10.16 10.17 -29.55
CA HIS A 79 -9.23 9.05 -29.36
C HIS A 79 -8.28 9.24 -28.16
N GLU A 80 -8.44 10.36 -27.44
CA GLU A 80 -7.61 10.69 -26.28
C GLU A 80 -8.38 10.42 -25.00
N VAL A 81 -7.72 9.75 -24.06
CA VAL A 81 -8.22 9.52 -22.71
C VAL A 81 -7.33 10.28 -21.74
N THR A 82 -7.92 11.09 -20.87
CA THR A 82 -7.21 11.75 -19.77
C THR A 82 -7.61 11.13 -18.45
N LEU A 83 -6.64 10.59 -17.72
CA LEU A 83 -6.82 10.04 -16.38
C LEU A 83 -6.35 11.07 -15.35
N TYR A 84 -7.26 11.53 -14.50
CA TYR A 84 -6.98 12.41 -13.38
C TYR A 84 -6.77 11.58 -12.12
N THR A 85 -5.65 11.80 -11.44
CA THR A 85 -5.33 11.20 -10.15
C THR A 85 -5.04 12.27 -9.11
N ILE A 86 -4.95 11.89 -7.84
CA ILE A 86 -4.61 12.81 -6.74
C ILE A 86 -3.27 13.51 -6.98
N ALA A 87 -2.27 12.79 -7.48
CA ALA A 87 -0.90 13.30 -7.61
C ALA A 87 -0.54 13.78 -9.03
N ALA A 88 -1.21 13.25 -10.06
CA ALA A 88 -0.84 13.50 -11.46
C ALA A 88 -2.02 13.39 -12.43
N THR A 89 -1.83 13.94 -13.64
CA THR A 89 -2.74 13.75 -14.77
C THR A 89 -1.98 13.03 -15.88
N TYR A 90 -2.59 11.98 -16.43
CA TYR A 90 -2.03 11.19 -17.51
C TYR A 90 -2.84 11.35 -18.79
N GLN A 91 -2.17 11.58 -19.91
CA GLN A 91 -2.77 11.47 -21.24
C GLN A 91 -2.45 10.09 -21.83
N ILE A 92 -3.49 9.33 -22.11
CA ILE A 92 -3.45 8.01 -22.70
C ILE A 92 -3.96 8.18 -24.14
N ARG A 93 -3.13 7.86 -25.12
CA ARG A 93 -3.54 7.83 -26.52
C ARG A 93 -4.04 6.42 -26.83
N GLY A 94 -5.27 6.31 -27.33
CA GLY A 94 -5.74 5.04 -27.89
C GLY A 94 -4.81 4.64 -29.03
N SER A 95 -4.31 3.40 -29.00
CA SER A 95 -3.57 2.77 -30.10
C SER A 95 -4.44 2.62 -31.34
#